data_AF-A0A8H6EZ15-F1
#
_entry.id   AF-A0A8H6EZ15-F1
#
_cell.length_a   1.000
_cell.length_b   1.000
_cell.length_c   1.000
_cell.angle_alpha   90.00
_cell.angle_beta   90.00
_cell.angle_gamma   90.00
#
_symmetry.space_group_name_H-M   'P 1'
#
loop_
_entity.id
_entity.type
_entity.pdbx_description
1 polymer ?
#
loop_
_entity_poly.entity_id
_entity_poly.type
_entity_poly.pdbx_seq_one_letter_code
_entity_poly.pdbx_strand_id
1 'polypeptide(L)'
;MALDGEFHFITNFDNPSGFTLNSAKSDDEISDLKITASDIHSWVVIPPSRNHGTLRVAASISEKLCIWDQASPDLTESVDRECSYSLMAVSPNNELIALYSYMQGEITICTTDFKHTLNVQKLDTPMKPSEICWCGNDAVVISYPDELKLIGPTKDILSFYTNSKSVIRSEEDGAFFLTDSTLGLISRVSKVTSNVFKIGSTAPSAILLDAVDLLDNHSPRANENIEIIADNLEEAIDGCIDAAAEEFEPYWQKRLLRAASLGKISLRFYNPDKFVHMCTVLRILNVLRQPEIGIFLTHSQYAKLGVNYILRLLLLRDLHYLCIKIADALDISKDDIYLHWASAKIRASPDMSEKKLASVIIDRLKNKHVSFAELAMVAYQGGKRTTQH
;
A
#
# COMPACT_ATOMS: atom_id res chain seq x y z
N MET A 1 -23.06 6.74 -26.90
CA MET A 1 -21.77 7.08 -27.50
C MET A 1 -20.95 7.74 -26.40
N ALA A 2 -20.03 6.97 -25.81
CA ALA A 2 -19.12 7.42 -24.78
C ALA A 2 -17.79 7.77 -25.46
N LEU A 3 -17.33 9.00 -25.25
CA LEU A 3 -16.01 9.47 -25.60
C LEU A 3 -15.44 10.19 -24.38
N ASP A 4 -14.12 10.14 -24.31
CA ASP A 4 -13.20 10.82 -23.40
C ASP A 4 -12.86 10.11 -22.09
N GLY A 5 -11.74 9.37 -22.19
CA GLY A 5 -11.01 8.77 -21.09
C GLY A 5 -10.29 9.83 -20.27
N GLU A 6 -10.97 10.33 -19.25
CA GLU A 6 -10.31 10.97 -18.11
C GLU A 6 -10.13 9.95 -16.98
N PHE A 7 -8.88 9.73 -16.58
CA PHE A 7 -8.59 9.11 -15.30
C PHE A 7 -8.97 10.12 -14.19
N HIS A 8 -10.04 9.84 -13.45
CA HIS A 8 -10.40 10.64 -12.29
C HIS A 8 -9.44 10.35 -11.12
N PHE A 9 -8.61 11.33 -10.77
CA PHE A 9 -7.81 11.32 -9.56
C PHE A 9 -8.69 11.73 -8.38
N ILE A 10 -9.01 10.79 -7.48
CA ILE A 10 -9.71 11.09 -6.22
C ILE A 10 -8.65 11.45 -5.18
N THR A 11 -8.26 12.73 -5.11
CA THR A 11 -7.53 13.24 -3.94
C THR A 11 -8.49 13.60 -2.83
N ASN A 12 -8.27 13.01 -1.66
CA ASN A 12 -9.02 13.29 -0.43
C ASN A 12 -8.56 14.59 0.28
N PHE A 13 -7.98 15.52 -0.47
CA PHE A 13 -7.66 16.84 0.04
C PHE A 13 -8.79 17.77 -0.39
N ASP A 14 -9.79 17.98 0.47
CA ASP A 14 -10.87 18.96 0.25
C ASP A 14 -10.38 20.43 0.17
N ASN A 15 -9.07 20.62 0.30
CA ASN A 15 -8.31 21.82 -0.09
C ASN A 15 -6.84 21.38 -0.16
N PRO A 16 -6.28 21.00 -1.33
CA PRO A 16 -4.84 21.00 -1.45
C PRO A 16 -4.45 22.46 -1.37
N SER A 17 -3.96 22.91 -0.21
CA SER A 17 -3.16 24.14 -0.15
C SER A 17 -1.94 23.85 -1.00
N GLY A 18 -2.06 24.06 -2.31
CA GLY A 18 -0.97 23.95 -3.24
C GLY A 18 0.08 24.92 -2.75
N PHE A 19 1.13 24.39 -2.13
CA PHE A 19 2.40 25.09 -2.12
C PHE A 19 2.87 25.08 -3.56
N THR A 20 2.41 26.05 -4.33
CA THR A 20 3.24 26.56 -5.40
C THR A 20 4.49 27.04 -4.69
N LEU A 21 5.60 26.30 -4.81
CA LEU A 21 6.92 26.94 -4.82
C LEU A 21 6.69 28.20 -5.64
N ASN A 22 6.82 29.38 -5.01
CA ASN A 22 6.51 30.67 -5.65
C ASN A 22 6.93 30.52 -7.09
N SER A 23 5.95 30.55 -8.02
CA SER A 23 6.25 30.40 -9.43
C SER A 23 7.47 31.27 -9.63
N ALA A 24 8.60 30.69 -10.04
CA ALA A 24 9.71 31.51 -10.50
C ALA A 24 9.04 32.35 -11.58
N LYS A 25 8.68 33.61 -11.24
CA LYS A 25 8.19 34.52 -12.24
C LYS A 25 9.33 34.53 -13.23
N SER A 26 9.00 34.50 -14.51
CA SER A 26 9.98 34.46 -15.61
C SER A 26 11.15 35.44 -15.43
N ASP A 27 10.99 36.46 -14.59
CA ASP A 27 11.93 37.54 -14.35
C ASP A 27 12.20 37.84 -12.85
N ASP A 28 11.74 37.03 -11.89
CA ASP A 28 12.16 37.20 -10.48
C ASP A 28 13.40 36.35 -10.22
N GLU A 29 14.56 37.00 -10.23
CA GLU A 29 15.85 36.43 -9.85
C GLU A 29 15.73 35.78 -8.46
N ILE A 30 15.78 34.45 -8.39
CA ILE A 30 16.13 33.75 -7.16
C ILE A 30 17.58 34.16 -6.90
N SER A 31 17.73 35.17 -6.04
CA SER A 31 18.98 35.82 -5.69
C SER A 31 20.06 34.77 -5.45
N ASP A 32 21.13 34.90 -6.23
CA ASP A 32 22.42 34.19 -6.23
C ASP A 32 22.63 32.99 -7.18
N LEU A 33 21.59 32.35 -7.76
CA LEU A 33 21.82 31.11 -8.55
C LEU A 33 21.41 31.12 -10.03
N LYS A 34 20.71 32.14 -10.55
CA LYS A 34 20.28 32.23 -11.97
C LYS A 34 19.76 30.88 -12.54
N ILE A 35 18.93 30.17 -11.77
CA ILE A 35 18.43 28.85 -12.15
C ILE A 35 17.30 29.05 -13.17
N THR A 36 17.45 28.47 -14.35
CA THR A 36 16.36 28.35 -15.32
C THR A 36 15.67 26.99 -15.18
N ALA A 37 14.40 26.89 -15.58
CA ALA A 37 13.68 25.62 -15.53
C ALA A 37 14.37 24.50 -16.35
N SER A 38 15.16 24.87 -17.36
CA SER A 38 16.00 23.94 -18.15
C SER A 38 17.17 23.33 -17.38
N ASP A 39 17.58 23.90 -16.25
CA ASP A 39 18.72 23.41 -15.47
C ASP A 39 18.31 22.30 -14.48
N ILE A 40 17.00 22.16 -14.22
CA ILE A 40 16.45 21.18 -13.28
C ILE A 40 16.34 19.82 -13.96
N HIS A 41 17.12 18.85 -13.48
CA HIS A 41 17.16 17.50 -14.04
C HIS A 41 16.11 16.58 -13.42
N SER A 42 15.92 16.68 -12.10
CA SER A 42 14.87 15.98 -11.35
C SER A 42 14.67 16.64 -9.99
N TRP A 43 13.57 16.33 -9.32
CA TRP A 43 13.26 16.80 -7.96
C TRP A 43 12.44 15.77 -7.19
N VAL A 44 12.44 15.87 -5.87
CA VAL A 44 11.64 15.01 -4.99
C VAL A 44 11.25 15.76 -3.70
N VAL A 45 10.08 15.44 -3.17
CA VAL A 45 9.64 15.89 -1.85
C VAL A 45 10.16 14.92 -0.80
N ILE A 46 10.81 15.45 0.24
CA ILE A 46 11.24 14.74 1.42
C ILE A 46 10.23 15.07 2.53
N PRO A 47 9.32 14.14 2.88
CA PRO A 47 8.37 14.39 3.95
C PRO A 47 9.09 14.52 5.31
N PRO A 48 8.46 15.17 6.29
CA PRO A 48 9.04 15.30 7.62
C PRO A 48 9.28 13.92 8.23
N SER A 49 10.47 13.71 8.81
CA SER A 49 10.76 12.50 9.56
C SER A 49 9.97 12.51 10.88
N ARG A 50 9.62 11.33 11.41
CA ARG A 50 8.75 11.17 12.58
C ARG A 50 9.21 11.93 13.82
N ASN A 51 10.50 12.24 13.91
CA ASN A 51 11.08 12.81 15.12
C ASN A 51 11.12 14.34 15.08
N HIS A 52 11.76 15.00 14.11
CA HIS A 52 11.80 16.48 14.04
C HIS A 52 12.22 16.93 12.65
N GLY A 53 11.26 17.06 11.72
CA GLY A 53 11.53 17.60 10.39
C GLY A 53 10.38 18.46 9.90
N THR A 54 10.71 19.46 9.11
CA THR A 54 9.83 20.18 8.18
C THR A 54 9.81 19.46 6.84
N LEU A 55 8.81 19.74 6.01
CA LEU A 55 8.80 19.25 4.63
C LEU A 55 9.95 19.91 3.86
N ARG A 56 10.74 19.11 3.15
CA ARG A 56 11.84 19.60 2.32
C ARG A 56 11.64 19.20 0.87
N VAL A 57 12.19 19.98 -0.05
CA VAL A 57 12.25 19.68 -1.49
C VAL A 57 13.71 19.61 -1.89
N ALA A 58 14.12 18.51 -2.52
CA ALA A 58 15.46 18.38 -3.10
C ALA A 58 15.34 18.41 -4.62
N ALA A 59 16.15 19.22 -5.30
CA ALA A 59 16.23 19.26 -6.76
C ALA A 59 17.68 19.13 -7.21
N SER A 60 17.91 18.32 -8.24
CA SER A 60 19.20 18.26 -8.93
C SER A 60 19.22 19.29 -10.05
N ILE A 61 20.14 20.24 -9.93
CA ILE A 61 20.30 21.37 -10.84
C ILE A 61 21.75 21.40 -11.29
N SER A 62 21.99 21.09 -12.56
CA SER A 62 23.35 20.89 -13.08
C SER A 62 24.16 19.96 -12.15
N GLU A 63 25.36 20.34 -11.72
CA GLU A 63 26.22 19.57 -10.81
C GLU A 63 25.96 19.85 -9.32
N LYS A 64 24.78 20.41 -8.98
CA LYS A 64 24.41 20.74 -7.61
C LYS A 64 23.13 20.03 -7.21
N LEU A 65 23.08 19.67 -5.93
CA LEU A 65 21.86 19.26 -5.26
C LEU A 65 21.40 20.38 -4.35
N CYS A 66 20.29 21.01 -4.70
CA CYS A 66 19.70 22.14 -3.98
C CYS A 66 18.54 21.65 -3.12
N ILE A 67 18.47 22.13 -1.87
CA ILE A 67 17.48 21.72 -0.89
C ILE A 67 16.77 22.96 -0.33
N TRP A 68 15.46 22.92 -0.34
CA TRP A 68 14.58 23.94 0.24
C TRP A 68 13.77 23.35 1.38
N ASP A 69 13.65 24.10 2.46
CA ASP A 69 12.81 23.79 3.60
C ASP A 69 11.50 24.58 3.53
N GLN A 70 10.36 23.96 3.84
CA GLN A 70 9.08 24.64 3.94
C GLN A 70 9.11 25.86 4.88
N ALA A 71 9.96 25.84 5.92
CA ALA A 71 10.08 26.94 6.87
C ALA A 71 10.80 28.18 6.30
N SER A 72 11.54 28.05 5.18
CA SER A 72 12.31 29.15 4.57
C SER A 72 12.06 29.23 3.07
N PRO A 73 11.64 30.38 2.52
CA PRO A 73 11.49 30.55 1.07
C PRO A 73 12.84 30.51 0.33
N ASP A 74 13.94 30.77 1.03
CA ASP A 74 15.28 30.79 0.48
C ASP A 74 15.92 29.39 0.44
N LEU A 75 16.94 29.23 -0.41
CA LEU A 75 17.71 28.00 -0.50
C LEU A 75 18.35 27.68 0.86
N THR A 76 18.02 26.51 1.41
CA THR A 76 18.48 26.10 2.74
C THR A 76 19.87 25.48 2.68
N GLU A 77 20.11 24.61 1.70
CA GLU A 77 21.37 23.89 1.54
C GLU A 77 21.66 23.63 0.06
N SER A 78 22.92 23.78 -0.35
CA SER A 78 23.41 23.29 -1.63
C SER A 78 24.62 22.40 -1.42
N VAL A 79 24.55 21.19 -1.97
CA VAL A 79 25.67 20.24 -1.96
C VAL A 79 26.19 20.13 -3.38
N ASP A 80 27.47 20.49 -3.58
CA ASP A 80 28.15 20.24 -4.85
C ASP A 80 28.32 18.73 -5.04
N ARG A 81 28.01 18.25 -6.25
CA ARG A 81 28.04 16.82 -6.60
C ARG A 81 28.85 16.65 -7.89
N GLU A 82 29.47 15.49 -8.03
CA GLU A 82 30.25 15.17 -9.23
C GLU A 82 29.38 14.96 -10.48
N CYS A 83 28.06 14.81 -10.31
CA CYS A 83 27.12 14.61 -11.41
C CYS A 83 25.72 15.14 -11.11
N SER A 84 24.91 15.27 -12.17
CA SER A 84 23.49 15.53 -12.08
C SER A 84 22.69 14.23 -11.90
N TYR A 85 21.61 14.31 -11.13
CA TYR A 85 20.70 13.19 -10.90
C TYR A 85 19.45 13.36 -11.76
N SER A 86 19.18 12.33 -12.55
CA SER A 86 18.07 12.31 -13.51
C SER A 86 16.79 11.72 -12.94
N LEU A 87 16.87 10.94 -11.85
CA LEU A 87 15.72 10.44 -11.11
C LEU A 87 16.06 10.42 -9.61
N MET A 88 15.05 10.70 -8.78
CA MET A 88 15.16 10.67 -7.32
C MET A 88 13.91 10.05 -6.70
N ALA A 89 14.08 9.29 -5.63
CA ALA A 89 12.97 8.72 -4.85
C ALA A 89 13.33 8.61 -3.37
N VAL A 90 12.39 8.96 -2.49
CA VAL A 90 12.54 8.86 -1.03
C VAL A 90 11.89 7.58 -0.52
N SER A 91 12.51 6.94 0.47
CA SER A 91 12.00 5.70 1.07
C SER A 91 10.69 5.94 1.83
N PRO A 92 9.80 4.94 1.96
CA PRO A 92 8.52 5.08 2.64
C PRO A 92 8.62 5.56 4.10
N ASN A 93 9.71 5.25 4.80
CA ASN A 93 9.99 5.73 6.16
C ASN A 93 10.64 7.13 6.22
N ASN A 94 10.91 7.77 5.07
CA ASN A 94 11.54 9.09 4.92
C ASN A 94 13.00 9.19 5.40
N GLU A 95 13.69 8.07 5.60
CA GLU A 95 15.06 8.06 6.12
C GLU A 95 16.12 8.04 5.01
N LEU A 96 15.81 7.40 3.87
CA LEU A 96 16.73 7.19 2.77
C LEU A 96 16.24 7.83 1.47
N ILE A 97 17.18 8.14 0.59
CA ILE A 97 16.91 8.65 -0.75
C ILE A 97 17.80 7.92 -1.76
N ALA A 98 17.18 7.57 -2.89
CA ALA A 98 17.81 6.95 -4.03
C ALA A 98 17.98 8.03 -5.12
N LEU A 99 19.20 8.17 -5.64
CA LEU A 99 19.59 9.17 -6.62
C LEU A 99 20.22 8.46 -7.82
N TYR A 100 19.63 8.59 -9.00
CA TYR A 100 20.14 7.93 -10.22
C TYR A 100 20.78 8.93 -11.18
N SER A 101 22.05 8.71 -11.53
CA SER A 101 22.82 9.49 -12.49
C SER A 101 22.88 8.77 -13.84
N TYR A 102 22.24 9.37 -14.86
CA TYR A 102 22.26 8.82 -16.22
C TYR A 102 23.66 8.89 -16.85
N MET A 103 24.40 9.97 -16.61
CA MET A 103 25.75 10.17 -17.17
C MET A 103 26.75 9.14 -16.64
N GLN A 104 26.64 8.77 -15.36
CA GLN A 104 27.53 7.78 -14.75
C GLN A 104 26.98 6.34 -14.87
N GLY A 105 25.68 6.18 -15.13
CA GLY A 105 25.03 4.87 -15.11
C GLY A 105 24.97 4.27 -13.70
N GLU A 106 24.85 5.11 -12.68
CA GLU A 106 25.00 4.73 -11.27
C GLU A 106 23.79 5.14 -10.44
N ILE A 107 23.43 4.30 -9.47
CA ILE A 107 22.49 4.65 -8.42
C ILE A 107 23.22 4.84 -7.10
N THR A 108 22.97 5.97 -6.45
CA THR A 108 23.50 6.33 -5.14
C THR A 108 22.37 6.27 -4.12
N ILE A 109 22.57 5.54 -3.03
CA ILE A 109 21.66 5.49 -1.88
C ILE A 109 22.34 6.22 -0.72
N CYS A 110 21.66 7.23 -0.19
CA CYS A 110 22.13 8.00 0.96
C CYS A 110 20.98 8.33 1.92
N THR A 111 21.32 8.89 3.07
CA THR A 111 20.35 9.43 4.04
C THR A 111 19.67 10.68 3.48
N THR A 112 18.43 10.98 3.90
CA THR A 112 17.69 12.18 3.45
C THR A 112 18.27 13.51 3.99
N ASP A 113 19.27 13.46 4.86
CA ASP A 113 20.10 14.62 5.23
C ASP A 113 21.37 14.74 4.39
N PHE A 114 21.57 13.85 3.41
CA PHE A 114 22.68 13.80 2.46
C PHE A 114 24.08 13.68 3.06
N LYS A 115 24.20 13.45 4.38
CA LYS A 115 25.48 13.34 5.09
C LYS A 115 26.14 11.98 4.91
N HIS A 116 25.35 10.92 4.80
CA HIS A 116 25.86 9.56 4.75
C HIS A 116 25.45 8.86 3.45
N THR A 117 26.45 8.53 2.63
CA THR A 117 26.27 7.67 1.47
C THR A 117 26.41 6.22 1.90
N LEU A 118 25.37 5.41 1.68
CA LEU A 118 25.31 4.03 2.11
C LEU A 118 25.75 3.06 1.02
N ASN A 119 25.33 3.32 -0.22
CA ASN A 119 25.66 2.47 -1.36
C ASN A 119 25.81 3.31 -2.64
N VAL A 120 26.76 2.94 -3.48
CA VAL A 120 26.89 3.45 -4.85
C VAL A 120 27.04 2.22 -5.73
N GLN A 121 26.10 2.04 -6.65
CA GLN A 121 26.00 0.85 -7.48
C GLN A 121 25.98 1.23 -8.96
N LYS A 122 26.98 0.74 -9.70
CA LYS A 122 27.01 0.79 -11.17
C LYS A 122 25.99 -0.16 -11.74
N LEU A 123 25.20 0.34 -12.69
CA LEU A 123 24.28 -0.45 -13.48
C LEU A 123 24.99 -0.91 -14.76
N ASP A 124 24.69 -2.13 -15.16
CA ASP A 124 25.19 -2.82 -16.34
C ASP A 124 24.44 -2.43 -17.64
N THR A 125 23.49 -1.50 -17.56
CA THR A 125 22.60 -1.13 -18.66
C THR A 125 22.84 0.33 -19.09
N PRO A 126 23.14 0.59 -20.38
CA PRO A 126 23.37 1.95 -20.88
C PRO A 126 22.07 2.74 -21.16
N MET A 127 20.92 2.06 -21.09
CA MET A 127 19.60 2.66 -21.29
C MET A 127 19.19 3.49 -20.08
N LYS A 128 18.55 4.65 -20.34
CA LYS A 128 17.97 5.45 -19.27
C LYS A 128 16.73 4.73 -18.69
N PRO A 129 16.66 4.50 -17.37
CA PRO A 129 15.47 3.96 -16.74
C PRO A 129 14.27 4.91 -16.86
N SER A 130 13.07 4.34 -16.87
CA SER A 130 11.81 5.08 -16.93
C SER A 130 11.46 5.70 -15.58
N GLU A 131 11.55 4.91 -14.51
CA GLU A 131 11.19 5.31 -13.14
C GLU A 131 12.08 4.57 -12.14
N ILE A 132 12.23 5.13 -10.94
CA ILE A 132 12.78 4.43 -9.78
C ILE A 132 11.78 4.53 -8.62
N CYS A 133 11.70 3.48 -7.80
CA CYS A 133 10.93 3.50 -6.56
C CYS A 133 11.60 2.63 -5.50
N TRP A 134 11.22 2.82 -4.26
CA TRP A 134 11.61 1.93 -3.16
C TRP A 134 10.71 0.70 -3.08
N CYS A 135 11.31 -0.45 -2.75
CA CYS A 135 10.64 -1.68 -2.38
C CYS A 135 10.85 -1.90 -0.89
N GLY A 136 9.85 -1.56 -0.08
CA GLY A 136 10.04 -1.43 1.37
C GLY A 136 11.00 -0.28 1.69
N ASN A 137 11.84 -0.44 2.72
CA ASN A 137 12.76 0.61 3.18
C ASN A 137 14.25 0.28 2.89
N ASP A 138 14.54 -0.89 2.34
CA ASP A 138 15.89 -1.43 2.23
C ASP A 138 16.35 -1.73 0.79
N ALA A 139 15.45 -1.68 -0.20
CA ALA A 139 15.77 -1.96 -1.60
C ALA A 139 15.15 -0.94 -2.56
N VAL A 140 15.80 -0.77 -3.71
CA VAL A 140 15.35 0.13 -4.79
C VAL A 140 15.03 -0.66 -6.05
N VAL A 141 13.87 -0.41 -6.63
CA VAL A 141 13.45 -0.93 -7.93
C VAL A 141 13.70 0.12 -9.00
N ILE A 142 14.34 -0.30 -10.08
CA ILE A 142 14.57 0.49 -11.28
C ILE A 142 13.75 -0.12 -12.41
N SER A 143 12.91 0.68 -13.07
CA SER A 143 12.07 0.23 -14.18
C SER A 143 12.68 0.58 -15.53
N TYR A 144 12.80 -0.43 -16.37
CA TYR A 144 13.09 -0.37 -17.80
C TYR A 144 11.86 -0.83 -18.61
N PRO A 145 11.83 -0.64 -19.94
CA PRO A 145 10.67 -1.00 -20.77
C PRO A 145 10.20 -2.46 -20.66
N ASP A 146 11.12 -3.40 -20.42
CA ASP A 146 10.88 -4.85 -20.40
C ASP A 146 11.53 -5.55 -19.19
N GLU A 147 12.06 -4.78 -18.23
CA GLU A 147 12.79 -5.32 -17.07
C GLU A 147 12.63 -4.41 -15.85
N LEU A 148 12.45 -5.03 -14.68
CA LEU A 148 12.56 -4.41 -13.37
C LEU A 148 13.81 -4.94 -12.68
N LYS A 149 14.72 -4.05 -12.27
CA LYS A 149 15.91 -4.40 -11.48
C LYS A 149 15.72 -4.00 -10.03
N LEU A 150 15.78 -4.96 -9.11
CA LEU A 150 15.78 -4.75 -7.68
C LEU A 150 17.22 -4.74 -7.16
N ILE A 151 17.59 -3.66 -6.49
CA ILE A 151 18.92 -3.44 -5.93
C ILE A 151 18.78 -3.43 -4.42
N GLY A 152 19.33 -4.48 -3.80
CA GLY A 152 19.35 -4.63 -2.35
C GLY A 152 20.58 -3.98 -1.70
N PRO A 153 20.67 -4.03 -0.36
CA PRO A 153 21.80 -3.49 0.38
C PRO A 153 23.11 -4.28 0.15
N THR A 154 23.03 -5.53 -0.31
CA THR A 154 24.19 -6.43 -0.51
C THR A 154 24.89 -6.25 -1.86
N LYS A 155 24.54 -5.22 -2.65
CA LYS A 155 24.99 -5.00 -4.05
C LYS A 155 24.53 -6.05 -5.05
N ASP A 156 23.82 -7.08 -4.62
CA ASP A 156 23.17 -8.03 -5.50
C ASP A 156 22.03 -7.35 -6.27
N ILE A 157 21.91 -7.68 -7.55
CA ILE A 157 20.88 -7.19 -8.44
C ILE A 157 20.00 -8.37 -8.85
N LEU A 158 18.69 -8.25 -8.64
CA LEU A 158 17.71 -9.21 -9.10
C LEU A 158 16.91 -8.61 -10.25
N SER A 159 16.75 -9.36 -11.34
CA SER A 159 16.02 -8.94 -12.52
C SER A 159 14.68 -9.67 -12.64
N PHE A 160 13.62 -8.92 -12.88
CA PHE A 160 12.28 -9.43 -13.19
C PHE A 160 11.85 -8.92 -14.56
N TYR A 161 11.59 -9.82 -15.50
CA TYR A 161 11.23 -9.44 -16.87
C TYR A 161 9.73 -9.18 -16.99
N THR A 162 9.38 -8.08 -17.64
CA THR A 162 7.99 -7.68 -17.91
C THR A 162 7.70 -7.70 -19.40
N ASN A 163 6.46 -8.03 -19.77
CA ASN A 163 6.07 -8.11 -21.18
C ASN A 163 5.83 -6.73 -21.82
N SER A 164 5.70 -5.69 -21.00
CA SER A 164 5.44 -4.31 -21.41
C SER A 164 5.98 -3.34 -20.37
N LYS A 165 5.96 -2.03 -20.72
CA LYS A 165 6.40 -0.96 -19.84
C LYS A 165 5.58 -0.96 -18.55
N SER A 166 6.27 -0.92 -17.42
CA SER A 166 5.66 -0.92 -16.10
C SER A 166 5.65 0.46 -15.45
N VAL A 167 4.61 0.74 -14.68
CA VAL A 167 4.56 1.86 -13.73
C VAL A 167 4.79 1.29 -12.34
N ILE A 168 5.70 1.88 -11.56
CA ILE A 168 6.11 1.34 -10.26
C ILE A 168 5.73 2.27 -9.10
N ARG A 169 5.30 1.72 -7.97
CA ARG A 169 4.92 2.49 -6.78
C ARG A 169 5.46 1.85 -5.51
N SER A 170 5.98 2.69 -4.63
CA SER A 170 6.55 2.27 -3.36
C SER A 170 5.49 2.03 -2.30
N GLU A 171 5.67 0.94 -1.56
CA GLU A 171 4.90 0.61 -0.37
C GLU A 171 5.85 0.28 0.79
N GLU A 172 5.37 0.32 2.02
CA GLU A 172 6.22 0.03 3.20
C GLU A 172 6.73 -1.42 3.25
N ASP A 173 6.00 -2.33 2.64
CA ASP A 173 6.27 -3.78 2.63
C ASP A 173 6.69 -4.30 1.26
N GLY A 174 6.86 -3.43 0.26
CA GLY A 174 7.28 -3.83 -1.07
C GLY A 174 7.18 -2.72 -2.12
N ALA A 175 7.08 -3.10 -3.37
CA ALA A 175 6.82 -2.22 -4.51
C ALA A 175 5.80 -2.85 -5.44
N PHE A 176 4.76 -2.09 -5.77
CA PHE A 176 3.83 -2.45 -6.83
C PHE A 176 4.43 -2.14 -8.19
N PHE A 177 4.17 -3.01 -9.15
CA PHE A 177 4.36 -2.72 -10.56
C PHE A 177 3.07 -3.03 -11.33
N LEU A 178 2.69 -2.13 -12.21
CA LEU A 178 1.52 -2.26 -13.07
C LEU A 178 1.98 -2.24 -14.53
N THR A 179 1.64 -3.29 -15.27
CA THR A 179 1.79 -3.39 -16.72
C THR A 179 0.42 -3.23 -17.40
N ASP A 180 0.38 -3.38 -18.72
CA ASP A 180 -0.87 -3.43 -19.50
C ASP A 180 -1.78 -4.62 -19.14
N SER A 181 -1.25 -5.65 -18.50
CA SER A 181 -1.92 -6.94 -18.28
C SER A 181 -1.84 -7.46 -16.86
N THR A 182 -0.90 -6.97 -16.04
CA THR A 182 -0.64 -7.50 -14.70
C THR A 182 -0.36 -6.40 -13.69
N LEU A 183 -0.94 -6.55 -12.49
CA LEU A 183 -0.50 -5.87 -11.28
C LEU A 183 0.27 -6.90 -10.46
N GLY A 184 1.52 -6.60 -10.13
CA GLY A 184 2.35 -7.46 -9.29
C GLY A 184 2.97 -6.71 -8.12
N LEU A 185 3.35 -7.47 -7.09
CA LEU A 185 4.04 -6.97 -5.90
C LEU A 185 5.42 -7.62 -5.85
N ILE A 186 6.45 -6.80 -5.79
CA ILE A 186 7.80 -7.23 -5.41
C ILE A 186 7.91 -6.93 -3.92
N SER A 187 8.12 -7.95 -3.10
CA SER A 187 8.31 -7.79 -1.65
C SER A 187 9.41 -8.71 -1.15
N ARG A 188 9.97 -8.34 0.00
CA ARG A 188 10.91 -9.21 0.70
C ARG A 188 10.13 -10.38 1.30
N VAL A 189 10.62 -11.60 1.07
CA VAL A 189 10.06 -12.79 1.72
C VAL A 189 10.23 -12.65 3.23
N SER A 190 9.10 -12.67 3.96
CA SER A 190 9.10 -12.52 5.41
C SER A 190 9.86 -13.67 6.09
N LYS A 191 10.41 -13.41 7.28
CA LYS A 191 11.11 -14.44 8.05
C LYS A 191 10.17 -15.57 8.45
N VAL A 192 8.90 -15.25 8.71
CA VAL A 192 7.89 -16.24 9.11
C VAL A 192 7.58 -17.18 7.95
N THR A 193 7.29 -16.66 6.77
CA THR A 193 7.09 -17.44 5.55
C THR A 193 8.31 -18.30 5.22
N SER A 194 9.51 -17.71 5.31
CA SER A 194 10.76 -18.46 5.11
C SER A 194 10.94 -19.57 6.14
N ASN A 195 10.66 -19.32 7.42
CA ASN A 195 10.78 -20.34 8.46
C ASN A 195 9.82 -21.50 8.23
N VAL A 196 8.62 -21.27 7.68
CA VAL A 196 7.64 -22.32 7.44
C VAL A 196 7.95 -23.13 6.18
N PHE A 197 8.29 -22.49 5.07
CA PHE A 197 8.39 -23.16 3.75
C PHE A 197 9.81 -23.52 3.31
N LYS A 198 10.85 -23.02 3.99
CA LYS A 198 12.22 -23.34 3.60
C LYS A 198 12.47 -24.84 3.74
N ILE A 199 12.97 -25.45 2.67
CA ILE A 199 13.33 -26.87 2.65
C ILE A 199 14.37 -27.15 3.75
N GLY A 200 14.09 -28.16 4.57
CA GLY A 200 14.93 -28.52 5.71
C GLY A 200 14.87 -27.54 6.88
N SER A 201 13.83 -26.69 6.94
CA SER A 201 13.59 -25.83 8.10
C SER A 201 13.29 -26.69 9.34
N THR A 202 13.95 -26.35 10.44
CA THR A 202 13.71 -26.94 11.77
C THR A 202 12.88 -26.01 12.66
N ALA A 203 12.25 -24.98 12.08
CA ALA A 203 11.42 -24.05 12.84
C ALA A 203 10.15 -24.76 13.35
N PRO A 204 9.64 -24.43 14.57
CA PRO A 204 8.46 -25.08 15.12
C PRO A 204 7.24 -25.04 14.19
N SER A 205 7.01 -23.91 13.51
CA SER A 205 5.91 -23.75 12.56
C SER A 205 6.04 -24.60 11.29
N ALA A 206 7.26 -24.90 10.83
CA ALA A 206 7.47 -25.84 9.72
C ALA A 206 7.14 -27.27 10.14
N ILE A 207 7.63 -27.69 11.31
CA ILE A 207 7.36 -29.03 11.86
C ILE A 207 5.86 -29.23 12.12
N LEU A 208 5.15 -28.18 12.57
CA LEU A 208 3.70 -28.19 12.76
C LEU A 208 2.95 -28.30 11.42
N LEU A 209 3.43 -27.63 10.37
CA LEU A 209 2.85 -27.78 9.03
C LEU A 209 3.09 -29.20 8.47
N ASP A 210 4.29 -29.75 8.65
CA ASP A 210 4.60 -31.14 8.27
C ASP A 210 3.73 -32.15 9.02
N ALA A 211 3.39 -31.88 10.28
CA ALA A 211 2.48 -32.71 11.06
C ALA A 211 1.07 -32.79 10.44
N VAL A 212 0.60 -31.74 9.75
CA VAL A 212 -0.67 -31.78 8.99
C VAL A 212 -0.58 -32.75 7.82
N ASP A 213 0.53 -32.73 7.08
CA ASP A 213 0.73 -33.63 5.95
C ASP A 213 0.88 -35.09 6.41
N LEU A 214 1.53 -35.32 7.55
CA LEU A 214 1.60 -36.65 8.17
C LEU A 214 0.23 -37.12 8.66
N LEU A 215 -0.58 -36.22 9.22
CA LEU A 215 -1.94 -36.51 9.67
C LEU A 215 -2.86 -36.90 8.50
N ASP A 216 -2.76 -36.17 7.38
CA ASP A 216 -3.50 -36.47 6.15
C ASP A 216 -3.13 -37.84 5.57
N ASN A 217 -1.88 -38.26 5.76
CA ASN A 217 -1.39 -39.58 5.37
C ASN A 217 -1.61 -40.66 6.44
N HIS A 218 -2.40 -40.38 7.49
CA HIS A 218 -2.67 -41.30 8.60
C HIS A 218 -1.40 -41.85 9.29
N SER A 219 -0.32 -41.06 9.28
CA SER A 219 0.96 -41.45 9.88
C SER A 219 0.98 -41.14 11.38
N PRO A 220 1.35 -42.09 12.26
CA PRO A 220 1.47 -41.83 13.69
C PRO A 220 2.58 -40.81 14.02
N ARG A 221 3.51 -40.59 13.07
CA ARG A 221 4.59 -39.60 13.18
C ARG A 221 4.09 -38.15 13.32
N ALA A 222 2.83 -37.88 13.00
CA ALA A 222 2.24 -36.57 13.26
C ALA A 222 2.27 -36.23 14.76
N ASN A 223 2.00 -37.21 15.63
CA ASN A 223 2.06 -37.00 17.08
C ASN A 223 3.49 -36.81 17.57
N GLU A 224 4.45 -37.57 17.01
CA GLU A 224 5.88 -37.39 17.31
C GLU A 224 6.34 -35.96 17.00
N ASN A 225 5.92 -35.40 15.86
CA ASN A 225 6.23 -34.02 15.50
C ASN A 225 5.66 -33.01 16.50
N ILE A 226 4.43 -33.22 16.98
CA ILE A 226 3.79 -32.37 18.00
C ILE A 226 4.54 -32.48 19.34
N GLU A 227 4.98 -33.68 19.72
CA GLU A 227 5.78 -33.90 20.93
C GLU A 227 7.15 -33.22 20.83
N ILE A 228 7.82 -33.28 19.68
CA ILE A 228 9.12 -32.62 19.43
C ILE A 228 9.03 -31.11 19.65
N ILE A 229 7.93 -30.49 19.26
CA ILE A 229 7.73 -29.03 19.37
C ILE A 229 6.91 -28.63 20.60
N ALA A 230 6.61 -29.55 21.52
CA ALA A 230 5.67 -29.31 22.62
C ALA A 230 6.02 -28.04 23.44
N ASP A 231 7.30 -27.80 23.70
CA ASP A 231 7.79 -26.63 24.45
C ASP A 231 7.61 -25.31 23.69
N ASN A 232 7.59 -25.36 22.35
CA ASN A 232 7.49 -24.19 21.46
C ASN A 232 6.19 -24.20 20.63
N LEU A 233 5.18 -24.93 21.09
CA LEU A 233 3.97 -25.16 20.29
C LEU A 233 3.15 -23.87 20.11
N GLU A 234 3.14 -22.98 21.11
CA GLU A 234 2.51 -21.67 20.99
C GLU A 234 3.19 -20.81 19.90
N GLU A 235 4.52 -20.77 19.88
CA GLU A 235 5.30 -20.12 18.81
C GLU A 235 5.00 -20.75 17.45
N ALA A 236 4.88 -22.09 17.40
CA ALA A 236 4.58 -22.80 16.17
C ALA A 236 3.22 -22.38 15.58
N ILE A 237 2.18 -22.34 16.44
CA ILE A 237 0.82 -21.93 16.07
C ILE A 237 0.84 -20.49 15.57
N ASP A 238 1.44 -19.58 16.33
CA ASP A 238 1.48 -18.16 15.99
C ASP A 238 2.26 -17.90 14.70
N GLY A 239 3.38 -18.59 14.48
CA GLY A 239 4.12 -18.51 13.24
C GLY A 239 3.34 -19.07 12.04
N CYS A 240 2.50 -20.11 12.21
CA CYS A 240 1.59 -20.54 11.14
C CYS A 240 0.50 -19.50 10.85
N ILE A 241 -0.05 -18.84 11.88
CA ILE A 241 -1.06 -17.77 11.71
C ILE A 241 -0.44 -16.57 10.98
N ASP A 242 0.75 -16.15 11.39
CA ASP A 242 1.44 -15.01 10.80
C ASP A 242 1.92 -15.34 9.37
N ALA A 243 2.39 -16.55 9.10
CA ALA A 243 2.67 -17.00 7.73
C ALA A 243 1.41 -16.96 6.86
N ALA A 244 0.25 -17.36 7.40
CA ALA A 244 -1.01 -17.33 6.65
C ALA A 244 -1.40 -15.91 6.23
N ALA A 245 -1.02 -14.89 7.01
CA ALA A 245 -1.27 -13.49 6.71
C ALA A 245 -0.50 -12.98 5.49
N GLU A 246 0.70 -13.52 5.27
CA GLU A 246 1.61 -13.15 4.17
C GLU A 246 1.24 -13.85 2.84
N GLU A 247 0.53 -14.98 2.90
CA GLU A 247 0.13 -15.73 1.72
C GLU A 247 -1.09 -15.13 1.01
N PHE A 248 -1.07 -15.12 -0.32
CA PHE A 248 -2.19 -14.67 -1.14
C PHE A 248 -3.12 -15.80 -1.59
N GLU A 249 -2.57 -17.01 -1.75
CA GLU A 249 -3.31 -18.16 -2.25
C GLU A 249 -4.19 -18.78 -1.14
N PRO A 250 -5.52 -18.91 -1.33
CA PRO A 250 -6.41 -19.49 -0.33
C PRO A 250 -6.05 -20.93 0.06
N TYR A 251 -5.38 -21.67 -0.83
CA TYR A 251 -4.87 -23.00 -0.55
C TYR A 251 -3.86 -22.98 0.61
N TRP A 252 -2.83 -22.14 0.53
CA TRP A 252 -1.79 -22.06 1.55
C TRP A 252 -2.30 -21.44 2.85
N GLN A 253 -3.11 -20.39 2.77
CA GLN A 253 -3.78 -19.80 3.93
C GLN A 253 -4.56 -20.86 4.73
N LYS A 254 -5.38 -21.68 4.07
CA LYS A 254 -6.16 -22.75 4.73
C LYS A 254 -5.27 -23.82 5.34
N ARG A 255 -4.20 -24.23 4.64
CA ARG A 255 -3.26 -25.23 5.16
C ARG A 255 -2.54 -24.74 6.42
N LEU A 256 -2.07 -23.50 6.42
CA LEU A 256 -1.41 -22.88 7.57
C LEU A 256 -2.36 -22.70 8.75
N LEU A 257 -3.59 -22.23 8.51
CA LEU A 257 -4.61 -22.13 9.56
C LEU A 257 -5.04 -23.52 10.09
N ARG A 258 -5.00 -24.56 9.25
CA ARG A 258 -5.24 -25.93 9.70
C ARG A 258 -4.11 -26.43 10.61
N ALA A 259 -2.85 -26.12 10.30
CA ALA A 259 -1.71 -26.42 11.15
C ALA A 259 -1.84 -25.72 12.51
N ALA A 260 -2.16 -24.43 12.51
CA ALA A 260 -2.46 -23.67 13.72
C ALA A 260 -3.62 -24.29 14.51
N SER A 261 -4.71 -24.70 13.85
CA SER A 261 -5.84 -25.37 14.50
C SER A 261 -5.47 -26.72 15.12
N LEU A 262 -4.57 -27.48 14.51
CA LEU A 262 -4.06 -28.74 15.05
C LEU A 262 -3.28 -28.50 16.34
N GLY A 263 -2.35 -27.54 16.33
CA GLY A 263 -1.56 -27.19 17.51
C GLY A 263 -2.43 -26.68 18.66
N LYS A 264 -3.47 -25.89 18.37
CA LYS A 264 -4.42 -25.38 19.36
C LYS A 264 -5.12 -26.49 20.16
N ILE A 265 -5.47 -27.60 19.52
CA ILE A 265 -6.15 -28.73 20.18
C ILE A 265 -5.20 -29.44 21.15
N SER A 266 -3.90 -29.42 20.88
CA SER A 266 -2.88 -30.05 21.71
C SER A 266 -2.48 -29.21 22.93
N LEU A 267 -2.83 -27.92 22.97
CA LEU A 267 -2.60 -27.04 24.11
C LEU A 267 -3.80 -27.00 25.06
N ARG A 268 -3.55 -27.05 26.37
CA ARG A 268 -4.60 -26.88 27.39
C ARG A 268 -5.06 -25.43 27.52
N PHE A 269 -4.14 -24.49 27.34
CA PHE A 269 -4.39 -23.05 27.43
C PHE A 269 -3.76 -22.38 26.20
N TYR A 270 -4.58 -21.81 25.34
CA TYR A 270 -4.15 -21.00 24.20
C TYR A 270 -5.20 -19.91 23.98
N ASN A 271 -4.77 -18.66 23.74
CA ASN A 271 -5.69 -17.58 23.42
C ASN A 271 -6.13 -17.66 21.94
N PRO A 272 -7.39 -18.02 21.62
CA PRO A 272 -7.83 -18.18 20.24
C PRO A 272 -8.04 -16.85 19.50
N ASP A 273 -7.97 -15.70 20.16
CA ASP A 273 -8.33 -14.40 19.58
C ASP A 273 -7.55 -14.08 18.30
N LYS A 274 -6.22 -14.24 18.33
CA LYS A 274 -5.35 -14.02 17.17
C LYS A 274 -5.76 -14.89 15.97
N PHE A 275 -6.04 -16.17 16.23
CA PHE A 275 -6.49 -17.11 15.21
C PHE A 275 -7.84 -16.71 14.59
N VAL A 276 -8.84 -16.38 15.42
CA VAL A 276 -10.19 -16.01 14.96
C VAL A 276 -10.15 -14.69 14.20
N HIS A 277 -9.37 -13.72 14.68
CA HIS A 277 -9.15 -12.46 14.02
C HIS A 277 -8.53 -12.67 12.63
N MET A 278 -7.44 -13.44 12.54
CA MET A 278 -6.76 -13.69 11.25
C MET A 278 -7.68 -14.41 10.24
N CYS A 279 -8.47 -15.41 10.68
CA CYS A 279 -9.47 -16.05 9.83
C CYS A 279 -10.48 -15.06 9.26
N THR A 280 -10.83 -14.01 10.01
CA THR A 280 -11.76 -12.97 9.57
C THR A 280 -11.09 -12.00 8.61
N VAL A 281 -9.88 -11.54 8.92
CA VAL A 281 -9.09 -10.64 8.07
C VAL A 281 -8.77 -11.29 6.72
N LEU A 282 -8.35 -12.56 6.69
CA LEU A 282 -8.05 -13.27 5.44
C LEU A 282 -9.27 -13.44 4.55
N ARG A 283 -10.46 -13.68 5.13
CA ARG A 283 -11.71 -13.72 4.34
C ARG A 283 -11.99 -12.37 3.68
N ILE A 284 -11.80 -11.27 4.41
CA ILE A 284 -12.00 -9.92 3.90
C ILE A 284 -10.98 -9.62 2.79
N LEU A 285 -9.69 -9.84 3.06
CA LEU A 285 -8.60 -9.63 2.10
C LEU A 285 -8.80 -10.42 0.81
N ASN A 286 -9.17 -11.70 0.90
CA ASN A 286 -9.42 -12.50 -0.29
C ASN A 286 -10.57 -11.95 -1.14
N VAL A 287 -11.64 -11.44 -0.52
CA VAL A 287 -12.74 -10.79 -1.26
C VAL A 287 -12.29 -9.47 -1.88
N LEU A 288 -11.52 -8.65 -1.17
CA LEU A 288 -11.00 -7.39 -1.72
C LEU A 288 -10.07 -7.60 -2.92
N ARG A 289 -9.27 -8.66 -2.90
CA ARG A 289 -8.33 -9.04 -3.96
C ARG A 289 -9.00 -9.67 -5.18
N GLN A 290 -10.27 -10.06 -5.10
CA GLN A 290 -10.99 -10.61 -6.25
C GLN A 290 -11.00 -9.60 -7.42
N PRO A 291 -10.84 -10.03 -8.68
CA PRO A 291 -10.79 -9.14 -9.83
C PRO A 291 -12.01 -8.21 -9.95
N GLU A 292 -13.18 -8.66 -9.49
CA GLU A 292 -14.43 -7.89 -9.50
C GLU A 292 -14.36 -6.68 -8.55
N ILE A 293 -13.58 -6.79 -7.47
CA ILE A 293 -13.37 -5.71 -6.51
C ILE A 293 -12.09 -4.93 -6.85
N GLY A 294 -11.00 -5.62 -7.18
CA GLY A 294 -9.75 -5.02 -7.67
C GLY A 294 -9.04 -4.14 -6.63
N ILE A 295 -9.09 -4.51 -5.34
CA ILE A 295 -8.35 -3.85 -4.27
C ILE A 295 -7.27 -4.81 -3.78
N PHE A 296 -6.11 -4.76 -4.42
CA PHE A 296 -4.98 -5.59 -4.04
C PHE A 296 -4.26 -4.99 -2.83
N LEU A 297 -4.39 -5.65 -1.67
CA LEU A 297 -3.78 -5.25 -0.40
C LEU A 297 -3.05 -6.42 0.25
N THR A 298 -1.91 -6.13 0.87
CA THR A 298 -1.26 -7.05 1.81
C THR A 298 -1.94 -6.98 3.18
N HIS A 299 -1.60 -7.92 4.07
CA HIS A 299 -2.06 -7.86 5.45
C HIS A 299 -1.51 -6.61 6.18
N SER A 300 -0.25 -6.28 5.97
CA SER A 300 0.40 -5.10 6.56
C SER A 300 -0.26 -3.79 6.12
N GLN A 301 -0.57 -3.66 4.83
CA GLN A 301 -1.29 -2.51 4.28
C GLN A 301 -2.72 -2.41 4.85
N TYR A 302 -3.43 -3.54 4.95
CA TYR A 302 -4.75 -3.59 5.57
C TYR A 302 -4.72 -3.13 7.03
N ALA A 303 -3.76 -3.61 7.81
CA ALA A 303 -3.60 -3.25 9.22
C ALA A 303 -3.30 -1.76 9.39
N LYS A 304 -2.47 -1.18 8.50
CA LYS A 304 -2.11 0.24 8.53
C LYS A 304 -3.23 1.17 8.09
N LEU A 305 -3.91 0.87 6.99
CA LEU A 305 -5.02 1.68 6.47
C LEU A 305 -6.23 1.65 7.40
N GLY A 306 -6.47 0.49 8.02
CA GLY A 306 -7.61 0.24 8.87
C GLY A 306 -8.92 0.03 8.10
N VAL A 307 -9.84 -0.69 8.74
CA VAL A 307 -11.12 -1.09 8.11
C VAL A 307 -11.96 0.11 7.67
N ASN A 308 -11.97 1.21 8.44
CA ASN A 308 -12.80 2.37 8.15
C ASN A 308 -12.40 3.03 6.83
N TYR A 309 -11.11 3.09 6.53
CA TYR A 309 -10.63 3.62 5.27
C TYR A 309 -11.02 2.72 4.09
N ILE A 310 -10.91 1.40 4.28
CA ILE A 310 -11.32 0.42 3.27
C ILE A 310 -12.82 0.51 2.99
N LEU A 311 -13.65 0.63 4.03
CA LEU A 311 -15.09 0.85 3.85
C LEU A 311 -15.37 2.12 3.06
N ARG A 312 -14.65 3.22 3.32
CA ARG A 312 -14.77 4.44 2.53
C ARG A 312 -14.44 4.21 1.05
N LEU A 313 -13.36 3.49 0.75
CA LEU A 313 -12.99 3.14 -0.64
C LEU A 313 -14.08 2.31 -1.34
N LEU A 314 -14.68 1.36 -0.64
CA LEU A 314 -15.77 0.53 -1.16
C LEU A 314 -17.06 1.34 -1.36
N LEU A 315 -17.35 2.28 -0.45
CA LEU A 315 -18.50 3.18 -0.56
C LEU A 315 -18.37 4.11 -1.76
N LEU A 316 -17.17 4.60 -2.08
CA LEU A 316 -16.91 5.38 -3.30
C LEU A 316 -17.19 4.59 -4.59
N ARG A 317 -17.20 3.25 -4.52
CA ARG A 317 -17.54 2.34 -5.61
C ARG A 317 -18.98 1.82 -5.53
N ASP A 318 -19.80 2.38 -4.64
CA ASP A 318 -21.19 1.96 -4.37
C ASP A 318 -21.34 0.46 -3.99
N LEU A 319 -20.32 -0.14 -3.40
CA LEU A 319 -20.32 -1.55 -2.97
C LEU A 319 -20.97 -1.74 -1.59
N HIS A 320 -22.15 -1.16 -1.35
CA HIS A 320 -22.76 -1.10 -0.01
C HIS A 320 -23.01 -2.48 0.62
N TYR A 321 -23.40 -3.48 -0.18
CA TYR A 321 -23.64 -4.83 0.34
C TYR A 321 -22.36 -5.47 0.90
N LEU A 322 -21.23 -5.30 0.20
CA LEU A 322 -19.94 -5.77 0.68
C LEU A 322 -19.53 -5.06 1.96
N CYS A 323 -19.72 -3.73 2.03
CA CYS A 323 -19.48 -2.96 3.25
C CYS A 323 -20.28 -3.51 4.44
N ILE A 324 -21.57 -3.83 4.27
CA ILE A 324 -22.40 -4.42 5.33
C ILE A 324 -21.84 -5.77 5.77
N LYS A 325 -21.42 -6.63 4.83
CA LYS A 325 -20.84 -7.95 5.16
C LYS A 325 -19.52 -7.86 5.92
N ILE A 326 -18.67 -6.90 5.55
CA ILE A 326 -17.43 -6.63 6.28
C ILE A 326 -17.75 -6.09 7.68
N ALA A 327 -18.71 -5.17 7.79
CA ALA A 327 -19.14 -4.62 9.07
C ALA A 327 -19.77 -5.67 9.99
N ASP A 328 -20.57 -6.60 9.44
CA ASP A 328 -21.10 -7.76 10.15
C ASP A 328 -19.97 -8.68 10.67
N ALA A 329 -18.93 -8.91 9.86
CA ALA A 329 -17.83 -9.81 10.22
C ALA A 329 -16.92 -9.24 11.31
N LEU A 330 -16.84 -7.91 11.44
CA LEU A 330 -15.98 -7.20 12.39
C LEU A 330 -16.75 -6.56 13.56
N ASP A 331 -18.07 -6.72 13.59
CA ASP A 331 -18.96 -6.14 14.59
C ASP A 331 -18.82 -4.62 14.76
N ILE A 332 -18.77 -3.89 13.64
CA ILE A 332 -18.68 -2.42 13.60
C ILE A 332 -20.01 -1.78 13.17
N SER A 333 -20.19 -0.49 13.50
CA SER A 333 -21.39 0.25 13.14
C SER A 333 -21.59 0.32 11.63
N LYS A 334 -22.86 0.29 11.20
CA LYS A 334 -23.30 0.31 9.80
C LYS A 334 -23.99 1.63 9.43
N ASP A 335 -24.03 2.58 10.36
CA ASP A 335 -24.85 3.79 10.23
C ASP A 335 -24.40 4.65 9.04
N ASP A 336 -23.08 4.84 8.91
CA ASP A 336 -22.46 5.55 7.78
C ASP A 336 -22.72 4.85 6.44
N ILE A 337 -22.75 3.51 6.43
CA ILE A 337 -23.00 2.71 5.23
C ILE A 337 -24.45 2.90 4.77
N TYR A 338 -25.40 2.87 5.70
CA TYR A 338 -26.81 3.11 5.41
C TYR A 338 -27.07 4.54 4.96
N LEU A 339 -26.43 5.52 5.59
CA LEU A 339 -26.51 6.93 5.20
C LEU A 339 -25.98 7.14 3.78
N HIS A 340 -24.81 6.57 3.47
CA HIS A 340 -24.22 6.66 2.14
C HIS A 340 -25.12 6.00 1.08
N TRP A 341 -25.66 4.81 1.37
CA TRP A 341 -26.59 4.11 0.48
C TRP A 341 -27.86 4.93 0.20
N ALA A 342 -28.50 5.46 1.24
CA ALA A 342 -29.72 6.25 1.07
C ALA A 342 -29.45 7.54 0.30
N SER A 343 -28.31 8.20 0.56
CA SER A 343 -27.84 9.37 -0.19
C SER A 343 -27.59 9.06 -1.66
N ALA A 344 -26.91 7.94 -1.96
CA ALA A 344 -26.68 7.48 -3.33
C ALA A 344 -28.00 7.14 -4.03
N LYS A 345 -28.95 6.51 -3.32
CA LYS A 345 -30.27 6.17 -3.87
C LYS A 345 -31.09 7.40 -4.24
N ILE A 346 -31.04 8.45 -3.42
CA ILE A 346 -31.69 9.73 -3.69
C ILE A 346 -31.11 10.36 -4.96
N ARG A 347 -29.78 10.42 -5.07
CA ARG A 347 -29.10 10.98 -6.26
C ARG A 347 -29.41 10.20 -7.56
N ALA A 348 -29.50 8.88 -7.47
CA ALA A 348 -29.73 8.02 -8.64
C ALA A 348 -31.20 7.94 -9.10
N SER A 349 -32.15 8.54 -8.37
CA SER A 349 -33.59 8.39 -8.66
C SER A 349 -34.33 9.74 -8.82
N PRO A 350 -33.92 10.62 -9.76
CA PRO A 350 -34.59 11.91 -9.96
C PRO A 350 -36.03 11.78 -10.48
N ASP A 351 -36.34 10.72 -11.24
CA ASP A 351 -37.64 10.53 -11.90
C ASP A 351 -38.72 9.92 -10.99
N MET A 352 -38.36 9.49 -9.78
CA MET A 352 -39.29 8.86 -8.85
C MET A 352 -39.96 9.91 -7.95
N SER A 353 -41.28 9.83 -7.80
CA SER A 353 -42.00 10.72 -6.89
C SER A 353 -41.42 10.65 -5.47
N GLU A 354 -41.15 11.81 -4.86
CA GLU A 354 -40.50 11.93 -3.54
C GLU A 354 -41.14 11.03 -2.47
N LYS A 355 -42.47 10.92 -2.47
CA LYS A 355 -43.22 10.07 -1.51
C LYS A 355 -42.89 8.58 -1.63
N LYS A 356 -42.72 8.06 -2.86
CA LYS A 356 -42.36 6.65 -3.10
C LYS A 356 -40.90 6.38 -2.77
N LEU A 357 -40.01 7.33 -3.08
CA LEU A 357 -38.59 7.21 -2.72
C LEU A 357 -38.42 7.21 -1.20
N ALA A 358 -39.09 8.13 -0.50
CA ALA A 358 -39.10 8.19 0.96
C ALA A 358 -39.64 6.90 1.59
N SER A 359 -40.76 6.35 1.08
CA SER A 359 -41.31 5.10 1.63
C SER A 359 -40.32 3.93 1.50
N VAL A 360 -39.63 3.79 0.36
CA VAL A 360 -38.63 2.73 0.15
C VAL A 360 -37.42 2.86 1.09
N ILE A 361 -36.93 4.09 1.28
CA ILE A 361 -35.80 4.35 2.18
C ILE A 361 -36.21 4.07 3.63
N ILE A 362 -37.35 4.59 4.06
CA ILE A 362 -37.87 4.37 5.41
C ILE A 362 -38.12 2.88 5.63
N ASP A 363 -38.75 2.17 4.70
CA ASP A 363 -39.02 0.74 4.82
C ASP A 363 -37.74 -0.09 5.03
N ARG A 364 -36.63 0.26 4.37
CA ARG A 364 -35.34 -0.43 4.56
C ARG A 364 -34.59 -0.01 5.83
N LEU A 365 -34.79 1.23 6.29
CA LEU A 365 -34.08 1.78 7.45
C LEU A 365 -34.87 1.72 8.76
N LYS A 366 -36.15 1.34 8.75
CA LYS A 366 -37.06 1.30 9.93
C LYS A 366 -36.47 0.64 11.18
N ASN A 367 -35.65 -0.40 11.00
CA ASN A 367 -35.05 -1.17 12.10
C ASN A 367 -33.54 -0.88 12.29
N LYS A 368 -33.05 0.23 11.74
CA LYS A 368 -31.62 0.60 11.74
C LYS A 368 -31.43 1.94 12.46
N HIS A 369 -30.32 2.08 13.19
CA HIS A 369 -29.99 3.31 13.92
C HIS A 369 -29.40 4.37 12.97
N VAL A 370 -30.24 5.02 12.16
CA VAL A 370 -29.78 6.04 11.19
C VAL A 370 -30.39 7.40 11.49
N SER A 371 -29.56 8.46 11.45
CA SER A 371 -30.03 9.85 11.57
C SER A 371 -30.79 10.28 10.31
N PHE A 372 -32.11 10.41 10.40
CA PHE A 372 -32.93 10.89 9.27
C PHE A 372 -32.71 12.38 8.93
N ALA A 373 -32.09 13.15 9.84
CA ALA A 373 -31.84 14.59 9.63
C ALA A 373 -30.80 14.84 8.52
N GLU A 374 -29.74 14.04 8.49
CA GLU A 374 -28.69 14.14 7.46
C GLU A 374 -29.23 13.75 6.07
N LEU A 375 -30.09 12.73 6.02
CA LEU A 375 -30.78 12.34 4.78
C LEU A 375 -31.67 13.45 4.23
N ALA A 376 -32.40 14.15 5.10
CA ALA A 376 -33.22 15.28 4.71
C ALA A 376 -32.37 16.44 4.13
N MET A 377 -31.18 16.68 4.69
CA MET A 377 -30.25 17.70 4.17
C MET A 377 -29.72 17.33 2.78
N VAL A 378 -29.32 16.07 2.57
CA VAL A 378 -28.86 15.58 1.26
C VAL A 378 -29.98 15.67 0.22
N ALA A 379 -31.21 15.30 0.58
CA ALA A 379 -32.38 15.44 -0.28
C ALA A 379 -32.65 16.91 -0.66
N TYR A 380 -32.59 17.83 0.32
CA TYR A 380 -32.77 19.26 0.10
C TYR A 380 -31.71 19.86 -0.83
N GLN A 381 -30.43 19.48 -0.67
CA GLN A 381 -29.35 19.90 -1.55
C GLN A 381 -29.49 19.34 -2.98
N GLY A 382 -29.95 18.09 -3.10
CA GLY A 382 -30.27 17.46 -4.39
C GLY A 382 -31.41 18.18 -5.13
N GLY A 383 -32.48 18.56 -4.41
CA GLY A 383 -33.62 19.29 -4.96
C GLY A 383 -33.29 20.72 -5.41
N LYS A 384 -32.34 21.40 -4.76
CA LYS A 384 -31.89 22.73 -5.21
C LYS A 384 -31.19 22.70 -6.57
N ARG A 385 -30.45 21.63 -6.87
CA ARG A 385 -29.73 21.48 -8.14
C ARG A 385 -30.67 21.22 -9.32
N THR A 386 -31.80 20.53 -9.12
CA THR A 386 -32.81 20.32 -10.16
C THR A 386 -33.68 21.55 -10.44
N THR A 387 -33.80 22.49 -9.51
CA THR A 387 -34.58 23.73 -9.69
C THR A 387 -33.82 24.91 -10.31
N GLN A 388 -32.51 24.78 -10.56
CA GLN A 388 -31.67 25.84 -11.14
C GLN A 388 -31.34 25.64 -12.64
N HIS A 389 -32.04 24.73 -13.32
CA HIS A 389 -31.94 24.53 -14.78
C HIS A 389 -33.19 25.03 -15.51
#